data_AF-A0A2D6TTZ3-F1
#
_entry.id   AF-A0A2D6TTZ3-F1
#
_cell.length_a   1.000
_cell.length_b   1.000
_cell.length_c   1.000
_cell.angle_alpha   90.00
_cell.angle_beta   90.00
_cell.angle_gamma   90.00
#
_symmetry.space_group_name_H-M   'P 1'
#
loop_
_entity.id
_entity.type
_entity.pdbx_description
1 polymer ?
#
loop_
_entity_poly.entity_id
_entity_poly.type
_entity_poly.pdbx_seq_one_letter_code
_entity_poly.pdbx_strand_id
1 'polypeptide(L)'
;MKKDFMNAARKIGTFLAASVMALSVSFGAQAQDELKFPSFPASFETATYQGQQGCIPDDNRYEFAVKRNEGLEDVGGHPLLETRKDGLHVMSMMYHPDKGYGYTFSSKADGKMCVTDKYVSMKFSDELSNVFSTVANVTKSPLTPADCEFADKAVNICASYEALTAKLINGGYHYDWQGQLADGKTVTMMSGAGQSFQLMTDNSTGATIITGIGKGEFGYYKTPDQDNKSSTPNYTASLARPN
;
A
#
# COMPACT_ATOMS: atom_id res chain seq x y z
N MET A 1 44.32 -39.59 -44.64
CA MET A 1 42.95 -39.96 -44.23
C MET A 1 42.63 -39.86 -42.73
N LYS A 2 43.59 -39.73 -41.78
CA LYS A 2 43.27 -39.55 -40.35
C LYS A 2 43.18 -38.09 -39.85
N LYS A 3 43.83 -37.14 -40.51
CA LYS A 3 43.86 -35.72 -40.08
C LYS A 3 42.59 -34.94 -40.42
N ASP A 4 41.95 -35.24 -41.54
CA ASP A 4 40.74 -34.51 -41.99
C ASP A 4 39.50 -34.88 -41.17
N PHE A 5 39.41 -36.12 -40.70
CA PHE A 5 38.32 -36.59 -39.86
C PHE A 5 38.34 -35.97 -38.45
N MET A 6 39.54 -35.77 -37.89
CA MET A 6 39.70 -35.15 -36.57
C MET A 6 39.35 -33.65 -36.58
N ASN A 7 39.59 -32.94 -37.68
CA ASN A 7 39.21 -31.52 -37.81
C ASN A 7 37.70 -31.33 -38.03
N ALA A 8 37.03 -32.25 -38.73
CA ALA A 8 35.59 -32.21 -38.90
C ALA A 8 34.85 -32.49 -37.57
N ALA A 9 35.28 -33.49 -36.80
CA ALA A 9 34.71 -33.80 -35.49
C ALA A 9 34.88 -32.65 -34.48
N ARG A 10 36.00 -31.93 -34.52
CA ARG A 10 36.27 -30.77 -33.65
C ARG A 10 35.34 -29.59 -33.96
N LYS A 11 35.00 -29.36 -35.23
CA LYS A 11 34.08 -28.30 -35.69
C LYS A 11 32.61 -28.62 -35.39
N ILE A 12 32.21 -29.90 -35.47
CA ILE A 12 30.86 -30.36 -35.15
C ILE A 12 30.60 -30.28 -33.63
N GLY A 13 31.61 -30.65 -32.81
CA GLY A 13 31.52 -30.56 -31.35
C GLY A 13 31.40 -29.11 -30.84
N THR A 14 32.02 -28.14 -31.53
CA THR A 14 31.88 -26.71 -31.19
C THR A 14 30.51 -26.15 -31.58
N PHE A 15 29.94 -26.60 -32.70
CA PHE A 15 28.61 -26.18 -33.15
C PHE A 15 27.48 -26.70 -32.24
N LEU A 16 27.56 -27.96 -31.78
CA LEU A 16 26.57 -28.52 -30.85
C LEU A 16 26.61 -27.86 -29.46
N ALA A 17 27.81 -27.55 -28.94
CA ALA A 17 27.94 -26.87 -27.65
C ALA A 17 27.43 -25.41 -27.69
N ALA A 18 27.68 -24.69 -28.79
CA ALA A 18 27.16 -23.33 -28.98
C ALA A 18 25.63 -23.31 -29.17
N SER A 19 25.06 -24.35 -29.79
CA SER A 19 23.61 -24.47 -29.98
C SER A 19 22.88 -24.75 -28.66
N VAL A 20 23.43 -25.62 -27.81
CA VAL A 20 22.85 -25.93 -26.49
C VAL A 20 22.98 -24.75 -25.54
N MET A 21 24.09 -23.99 -25.59
CA MET A 21 24.22 -22.75 -24.84
C MET A 21 23.26 -21.66 -25.35
N ALA A 22 23.10 -21.49 -26.66
CA ALA A 22 22.15 -20.52 -27.23
C ALA A 22 20.69 -20.85 -26.85
N LEU A 23 20.32 -22.14 -26.80
CA LEU A 23 19.01 -22.59 -26.33
C LEU A 23 18.82 -22.37 -24.82
N SER A 24 19.85 -22.55 -23.99
CA SER A 24 19.73 -22.34 -22.54
C SER A 24 19.71 -20.86 -22.12
N VAL A 25 20.29 -19.93 -22.89
CA VAL A 25 20.10 -18.48 -22.64
C VAL A 25 18.77 -17.94 -23.18
N SER A 26 18.17 -18.53 -24.21
CA SER A 26 16.86 -18.05 -24.72
C SER A 26 15.67 -18.35 -23.80
N PHE A 27 15.77 -19.31 -22.87
CA PHE A 27 14.77 -19.53 -21.81
C PHE A 27 15.01 -18.68 -20.55
N GLY A 28 16.18 -18.03 -20.42
CA GLY A 28 16.50 -17.19 -19.26
C GLY A 28 16.06 -15.73 -19.40
N ALA A 29 15.77 -15.27 -20.62
CA ALA A 29 15.46 -13.87 -20.93
C ALA A 29 14.00 -13.62 -21.34
N GLN A 30 13.18 -14.66 -21.50
CA GLN A 30 11.76 -14.54 -21.73
C GLN A 30 11.01 -14.90 -20.45
N ALA A 31 10.41 -13.88 -19.83
CA ALA A 31 9.51 -13.96 -18.67
C ALA A 31 10.15 -14.29 -17.30
N GLN A 32 10.94 -13.35 -16.77
CA GLN A 32 10.72 -12.96 -15.36
C GLN A 32 9.48 -12.04 -15.29
N ASP A 33 8.35 -12.45 -15.89
CA ASP A 33 7.07 -11.99 -15.38
C ASP A 33 7.02 -12.59 -13.97
N GLU A 34 6.96 -11.71 -12.98
CA GLU A 34 6.92 -12.04 -11.56
C GLU A 34 6.05 -13.29 -11.33
N LEU A 35 6.64 -14.38 -10.83
CA LEU A 35 5.98 -15.68 -10.72
C LEU A 35 4.70 -15.55 -9.89
N LYS A 36 3.56 -15.47 -10.58
CA LYS A 36 2.24 -15.45 -9.95
C LYS A 36 1.93 -16.83 -9.38
N PHE A 37 1.22 -16.84 -8.26
CA PHE A 37 0.69 -18.01 -7.58
C PHE A 37 -0.75 -18.27 -8.03
N PRO A 38 -1.00 -19.03 -9.10
CA PRO A 38 -2.32 -19.18 -9.71
C PRO A 38 -3.36 -19.87 -8.82
N SER A 39 -2.92 -20.57 -7.76
CA SER A 39 -3.81 -21.17 -6.77
C SER A 39 -4.36 -20.17 -5.75
N PHE A 40 -3.87 -18.94 -5.76
CA PHE A 40 -4.31 -17.86 -4.86
C PHE A 40 -5.06 -16.79 -5.66
N PRO A 41 -5.95 -16.02 -5.00
CA PRO A 41 -6.63 -14.90 -5.62
C PRO A 41 -5.69 -13.94 -6.34
N ALA A 42 -6.18 -13.32 -7.41
CA ALA A 42 -5.42 -12.34 -8.18
C ALA A 42 -5.31 -10.99 -7.45
N SER A 43 -6.25 -10.70 -6.54
CA SER A 43 -6.27 -9.49 -5.72
C SER A 43 -6.94 -9.72 -4.38
N PHE A 44 -6.69 -8.84 -3.41
CA PHE A 44 -7.39 -8.86 -2.13
C PHE A 44 -8.89 -8.60 -2.28
N GLU A 45 -9.31 -7.71 -3.19
CA GLU A 45 -10.74 -7.41 -3.44
C GLU A 45 -11.53 -8.61 -3.97
N THR A 46 -10.87 -9.52 -4.68
CA THR A 46 -11.50 -10.73 -5.24
C THR A 46 -11.37 -11.94 -4.32
N ALA A 47 -10.52 -11.86 -3.30
CA ALA A 47 -10.39 -12.90 -2.31
C ALA A 47 -11.69 -13.05 -1.51
N THR A 48 -12.05 -14.29 -1.19
CA THR A 48 -13.19 -14.61 -0.35
C THR A 48 -12.76 -15.61 0.70
N TYR A 49 -12.95 -15.28 1.97
CA TYR A 49 -12.68 -16.17 3.09
C TYR A 49 -13.88 -16.21 4.02
N GLN A 50 -14.33 -17.43 4.35
CA GLN A 50 -15.53 -17.66 5.17
C GLN A 50 -16.78 -16.92 4.66
N GLY A 51 -16.93 -16.80 3.33
CA GLY A 51 -18.05 -16.13 2.68
C GLY A 51 -17.98 -14.60 2.68
N GLN A 52 -16.90 -14.00 3.16
CA GLN A 52 -16.67 -12.55 3.15
C GLN A 52 -15.67 -12.19 2.04
N GLN A 53 -16.13 -11.38 1.08
CA GLN A 53 -15.28 -10.82 0.04
C GLN A 53 -14.34 -9.77 0.63
N GLY A 54 -13.12 -9.67 0.10
CA GLY A 54 -12.10 -8.75 0.61
C GLY A 54 -11.33 -9.31 1.82
N CYS A 55 -11.61 -10.54 2.23
CA CYS A 55 -10.98 -11.18 3.38
C CYS A 55 -10.12 -12.38 2.97
N ILE A 56 -9.02 -12.56 3.68
CA ILE A 56 -8.12 -13.71 3.60
C ILE A 56 -7.92 -14.31 5.00
N PRO A 57 -7.46 -15.58 5.11
CA PRO A 57 -6.98 -16.08 6.39
C PRO A 57 -5.82 -15.21 6.89
N ASP A 58 -5.74 -14.99 8.21
CA ASP A 58 -4.60 -14.31 8.85
C ASP A 58 -3.37 -15.24 8.86
N ASP A 59 -2.81 -15.44 7.66
CA ASP A 59 -1.68 -16.32 7.38
C ASP A 59 -0.70 -15.60 6.44
N ASN A 60 0.55 -15.45 6.89
CA ASN A 60 1.58 -14.72 6.17
C ASN A 60 1.89 -15.30 4.77
N ARG A 61 1.70 -16.61 4.54
CA ARG A 61 1.96 -17.22 3.23
C ARG A 61 0.83 -16.90 2.26
N TYR A 62 -0.40 -16.93 2.75
CA TYR A 62 -1.57 -16.53 1.97
C TYR A 62 -1.49 -15.04 1.59
N GLU A 63 -1.20 -14.19 2.59
CA GLU A 63 -0.98 -12.75 2.39
C GLU A 63 0.10 -12.49 1.34
N PHE A 64 1.26 -13.14 1.49
CA PHE A 64 2.38 -13.01 0.53
C PHE A 64 1.98 -13.40 -0.89
N ALA A 65 1.26 -14.50 -1.07
CA ALA A 65 0.89 -14.99 -2.40
C ALA A 65 -0.08 -14.03 -3.11
N VAL A 66 -1.12 -13.53 -2.41
CA VAL A 66 -2.07 -12.57 -2.98
C VAL A 66 -1.37 -11.23 -3.26
N LYS A 67 -0.53 -10.75 -2.33
CA LYS A 67 0.28 -9.54 -2.50
C LYS A 67 1.16 -9.61 -3.76
N ARG A 68 1.86 -10.72 -3.97
CA ARG A 68 2.68 -10.95 -5.16
C ARG A 68 1.86 -11.05 -6.44
N ASN A 69 0.69 -11.69 -6.41
CA ASN A 69 -0.19 -11.76 -7.56
C ASN A 69 -0.67 -10.39 -8.03
N GLU A 70 -0.96 -9.52 -7.06
CA GLU A 70 -1.51 -8.19 -7.31
C GLU A 70 -0.41 -7.15 -7.61
N GLY A 71 0.85 -7.39 -7.21
CA GLY A 71 1.96 -6.45 -7.37
C GLY A 71 2.04 -5.42 -6.25
N LEU A 72 1.65 -5.82 -5.04
CA LEU A 72 1.61 -4.97 -3.85
C LEU A 72 2.89 -5.11 -3.00
N GLU A 73 3.21 -4.06 -2.26
CA GLU A 73 4.31 -4.02 -1.30
C GLU A 73 3.82 -3.52 0.07
N ASP A 74 4.44 -4.00 1.15
CA ASP A 74 4.18 -3.46 2.50
C ASP A 74 4.92 -2.13 2.63
N VAL A 75 4.19 -1.05 2.91
CA VAL A 75 4.77 0.29 3.02
C VAL A 75 4.84 0.73 4.48
N GLY A 76 3.84 0.38 5.27
CA GLY A 76 3.85 0.69 6.68
C GLY A 76 2.70 0.08 7.43
N GLY A 77 2.65 0.35 8.72
CA GLY A 77 1.58 -0.11 9.58
C GLY A 77 1.46 0.78 10.79
N HIS A 78 0.25 0.86 11.32
CA HIS A 78 0.00 1.58 12.55
C HIS A 78 -1.21 0.99 13.29
N PRO A 79 -1.11 0.72 14.61
CA PRO A 79 -2.29 0.41 15.40
C PRO A 79 -3.19 1.66 15.49
N LEU A 80 -4.31 1.64 14.77
CA LEU A 80 -5.35 2.68 14.84
C LEU A 80 -6.61 2.11 15.47
N LEU A 81 -7.24 2.91 16.31
CA LEU A 81 -8.65 2.71 16.66
C LEU A 81 -9.47 3.47 15.61
N GLU A 82 -9.93 2.77 14.58
CA GLU A 82 -10.88 3.34 13.63
C GLU A 82 -12.31 3.12 14.16
N THR A 83 -12.87 4.21 14.70
CA THR A 83 -14.24 4.32 15.21
C THR A 83 -14.69 3.27 16.25
N ARG A 84 -15.94 3.39 16.73
CA ARG A 84 -16.56 2.42 17.66
C ARG A 84 -17.00 1.12 16.99
N LYS A 85 -17.03 1.07 15.65
CA LYS A 85 -17.68 -0.01 14.90
C LYS A 85 -16.75 -1.20 14.66
N ASP A 86 -15.46 -0.96 14.44
CA ASP A 86 -14.51 -1.99 14.02
C ASP A 86 -13.54 -2.46 15.11
N GLY A 87 -13.56 -1.82 16.29
CA GLY A 87 -12.71 -2.19 17.42
C GLY A 87 -11.21 -1.89 17.19
N LEU A 88 -10.36 -2.34 18.11
CA LEU A 88 -8.90 -2.22 17.96
C LEU A 88 -8.43 -3.16 16.84
N HIS A 89 -7.78 -2.60 15.82
CA HIS A 89 -7.11 -3.38 14.79
C HIS A 89 -5.77 -2.74 14.41
N VAL A 90 -4.88 -3.55 13.85
CA VAL A 90 -3.64 -3.06 13.26
C VAL A 90 -3.93 -2.69 11.82
N MET A 91 -3.87 -1.40 11.50
CA MET A 91 -3.97 -0.92 10.13
C MET A 91 -2.65 -1.23 9.43
N SER A 92 -2.63 -2.28 8.62
CA SER A 92 -1.50 -2.57 7.73
C SER A 92 -1.76 -1.90 6.39
N MET A 93 -0.77 -1.19 5.85
CA MET A 93 -0.89 -0.49 4.57
C MET A 93 -0.04 -1.17 3.51
N MET A 94 -0.71 -1.68 2.49
CA MET A 94 -0.06 -2.22 1.29
C MET A 94 -0.29 -1.27 0.12
N TYR A 95 0.69 -1.14 -0.76
CA TYR A 95 0.69 -0.17 -1.85
C TYR A 95 1.17 -0.82 -3.15
N HIS A 96 0.54 -0.46 -4.27
CA HIS A 96 0.94 -0.88 -5.60
C HIS A 96 1.79 0.24 -6.23
N PRO A 97 3.12 0.11 -6.29
CA PRO A 97 4.00 1.19 -6.73
C PRO A 97 3.71 1.67 -8.16
N ASP A 98 3.43 0.74 -9.08
CA ASP A 98 3.19 1.12 -10.49
C ASP A 98 1.83 1.77 -10.73
N LYS A 99 0.81 1.43 -9.93
CA LYS A 99 -0.58 1.87 -10.13
C LYS A 99 -1.02 2.96 -9.15
N GLY A 100 -0.24 3.23 -8.12
CA GLY A 100 -0.49 4.35 -7.21
C GLY A 100 -1.72 4.19 -6.31
N TYR A 101 -2.14 2.96 -6.00
CA TYR A 101 -3.22 2.69 -5.04
C TYR A 101 -2.71 1.84 -3.89
N GLY A 102 -3.44 1.81 -2.79
CA GLY A 102 -3.14 0.93 -1.67
C GLY A 102 -4.38 0.53 -0.89
N TYR A 103 -4.19 -0.42 0.00
CA TYR A 103 -5.20 -0.94 0.89
C TYR A 103 -4.79 -0.72 2.33
N THR A 104 -5.79 -0.46 3.16
CA THR A 104 -5.67 -0.71 4.60
C THR A 104 -6.39 -2.00 4.94
N PHE A 105 -5.79 -2.75 5.85
CA PHE A 105 -6.35 -4.01 6.33
C PHE A 105 -6.65 -3.94 7.82
N SER A 106 -7.72 -4.61 8.23
CA SER A 106 -7.98 -4.95 9.62
C SER A 106 -7.71 -6.43 9.85
N SER A 107 -6.81 -6.74 10.80
CA SER A 107 -6.75 -8.07 11.42
C SER A 107 -7.70 -8.07 12.61
N LYS A 108 -8.73 -8.92 12.53
CA LYS A 108 -9.69 -9.15 13.61
C LYS A 108 -9.27 -10.46 14.30
N ALA A 109 -9.40 -10.52 15.63
CA ALA A 109 -8.96 -11.67 16.44
C ALA A 109 -9.75 -12.99 16.17
N ASP A 110 -10.57 -13.02 15.13
CA ASP A 110 -11.27 -14.18 14.59
C ASP A 110 -10.48 -14.89 13.47
N GLY A 111 -9.21 -14.53 13.28
CA GLY A 111 -8.27 -15.24 12.38
C GLY A 111 -8.39 -14.87 10.92
N LYS A 112 -8.95 -13.69 10.63
CA LYS A 112 -9.05 -13.15 9.27
C LYS A 112 -8.42 -11.76 9.17
N MET A 113 -7.88 -11.48 8.00
CA MET A 113 -7.45 -10.15 7.59
C MET A 113 -8.35 -9.68 6.46
N CYS A 114 -9.00 -8.53 6.62
CA CYS A 114 -9.94 -7.98 5.65
C CYS A 114 -9.49 -6.61 5.19
N VAL A 115 -9.66 -6.33 3.89
CA VAL A 115 -9.56 -4.98 3.34
C VAL A 115 -10.60 -4.11 4.03
N THR A 116 -10.17 -3.03 4.67
CA THR A 116 -11.04 -2.00 5.24
C THR A 116 -11.34 -0.96 4.17
N ASP A 117 -10.29 -0.38 3.58
CA ASP A 117 -10.41 0.59 2.51
C ASP A 117 -9.43 0.32 1.37
N LYS A 118 -9.81 0.82 0.20
CA LYS A 118 -8.93 1.02 -0.95
C LYS A 118 -8.78 2.51 -1.20
N TYR A 119 -7.54 2.97 -1.26
CA TYR A 119 -7.22 4.34 -1.62
C TYR A 119 -6.57 4.38 -2.99
N VAL A 120 -7.12 5.20 -3.88
CA VAL A 120 -6.52 5.51 -5.17
C VAL A 120 -5.72 6.81 -5.09
N SER A 121 -4.80 6.99 -6.04
CA SER A 121 -3.96 8.19 -6.12
C SER A 121 -3.21 8.48 -4.82
N MET A 122 -2.69 7.44 -4.18
CA MET A 122 -1.99 7.56 -2.91
C MET A 122 -0.71 8.38 -3.07
N LYS A 123 -0.43 9.18 -2.04
CA LYS A 123 0.72 10.07 -1.92
C LYS A 123 1.29 9.93 -0.52
N PHE A 124 2.61 10.04 -0.40
CA PHE A 124 3.35 9.95 0.86
C PHE A 124 4.05 11.28 1.15
N SER A 125 4.39 11.52 2.42
CA SER A 125 4.98 12.75 2.98
C SER A 125 5.49 13.77 1.96
N ASP A 126 6.52 13.42 1.19
CA ASP A 126 7.24 14.35 0.30
C ASP A 126 6.42 14.80 -0.93
N GLU A 127 5.38 14.07 -1.34
CA GLU A 127 4.50 14.40 -2.47
C GLU A 127 3.21 15.15 -2.07
N LEU A 128 2.98 15.35 -0.77
CA LEU A 128 1.70 15.87 -0.26
C LEU A 128 1.53 17.38 -0.45
N SER A 129 2.56 18.09 -0.87
CA SER A 129 2.51 19.53 -1.16
C SER A 129 1.45 19.89 -2.22
N ASN A 130 1.32 19.07 -3.27
CA ASN A 130 0.37 19.31 -4.37
C ASN A 130 -1.07 18.93 -3.98
N VAL A 131 -1.28 17.86 -3.22
CA VAL A 131 -2.63 17.45 -2.81
C VAL A 131 -3.17 18.37 -1.73
N PHE A 132 -2.33 18.81 -0.79
CA PHE A 132 -2.65 19.89 0.13
C PHE A 132 -3.19 21.12 -0.61
N SER A 133 -2.50 21.54 -1.69
CA SER A 133 -2.94 22.69 -2.49
C SER A 133 -4.30 22.46 -3.17
N THR A 134 -4.60 21.24 -3.59
CA THR A 134 -5.87 20.92 -4.27
C THR A 134 -7.04 20.95 -3.30
N VAL A 135 -6.91 20.33 -2.13
CA VAL A 135 -7.98 20.26 -1.12
C VAL A 135 -8.18 21.62 -0.45
N ALA A 136 -7.10 22.33 -0.11
CA ALA A 136 -7.18 23.64 0.53
C ALA A 136 -7.90 24.69 -0.36
N ASN A 137 -7.73 24.61 -1.68
CA ASN A 137 -8.34 25.54 -2.64
C ASN A 137 -9.87 25.42 -2.78
N VAL A 138 -10.47 24.30 -2.37
CA VAL A 138 -11.92 24.03 -2.52
C VAL A 138 -12.71 24.34 -1.24
N THR A 139 -12.08 25.00 -0.26
CA THR A 139 -12.70 25.27 1.04
C THR A 139 -13.92 26.20 0.92
N LYS A 140 -15.12 25.63 1.06
CA LYS A 140 -16.37 26.38 1.19
C LYS A 140 -16.33 27.18 2.49
N SER A 141 -16.68 28.47 2.42
CA SER A 141 -16.77 29.33 3.59
C SER A 141 -18.07 30.15 3.58
N PRO A 142 -18.92 30.06 4.62
CA PRO A 142 -18.79 29.20 5.80
C PRO A 142 -19.19 27.74 5.52
N LEU A 143 -18.62 26.81 6.28
CA LEU A 143 -19.12 25.43 6.36
C LEU A 143 -20.48 25.41 7.06
N THR A 144 -21.40 24.60 6.54
CA THR A 144 -22.72 24.37 7.11
C THR A 144 -22.74 23.06 7.90
N PRO A 145 -23.71 22.85 8.81
CA PRO A 145 -23.85 21.57 9.52
C PRO A 145 -23.97 20.36 8.58
N ALA A 146 -24.63 20.53 7.43
CA ALA A 146 -24.80 19.47 6.43
C ALA A 146 -23.47 19.07 5.78
N ASP A 147 -22.54 20.02 5.57
CA ASP A 147 -21.19 19.72 5.05
C ASP A 147 -20.38 18.86 6.03
N CYS A 148 -20.80 18.79 7.30
CA CYS A 148 -20.17 18.03 8.37
C CYS A 148 -20.87 16.69 8.67
N GLU A 149 -21.81 16.24 7.84
CA GLU A 149 -22.50 14.96 7.99
C GLU A 149 -21.69 13.82 7.35
N PHE A 150 -20.76 13.27 8.13
CA PHE A 150 -20.02 12.05 7.80
C PHE A 150 -20.61 10.85 8.55
N ALA A 151 -20.62 9.69 7.91
CA ALA A 151 -21.11 8.44 8.51
C ALA A 151 -20.28 8.01 9.73
N ASP A 152 -18.98 8.26 9.67
CA ASP A 152 -17.99 7.77 10.64
C ASP A 152 -17.26 8.95 11.29
N LYS A 153 -17.25 8.99 12.63
CA LYS A 153 -16.58 10.05 13.42
C LYS A 153 -15.94 9.46 14.66
N ALA A 154 -14.63 9.65 14.83
CA ALA A 154 -13.95 9.34 16.09
C ALA A 154 -14.12 10.47 17.11
N VAL A 155 -14.13 11.72 16.64
CA VAL A 155 -14.30 12.91 17.48
C VAL A 155 -15.35 13.80 16.85
N ASN A 156 -16.14 14.48 17.67
CA ASN A 156 -17.11 15.47 17.21
C ASN A 156 -16.43 16.81 16.86
N ILE A 157 -15.53 16.79 15.88
CA ILE A 157 -14.86 17.96 15.31
C ILE A 157 -15.13 17.97 13.80
N CYS A 158 -15.55 19.12 13.30
CA CYS A 158 -15.60 19.42 11.87
C CYS A 158 -15.02 20.82 11.64
N ALA A 159 -14.09 20.94 10.70
CA ALA A 159 -13.46 22.19 10.32
C ALA A 159 -13.04 22.11 8.85
N SER A 160 -12.54 23.21 8.27
CA SER A 160 -11.88 23.11 6.98
C SER A 160 -10.59 22.28 7.10
N TYR A 161 -10.21 21.63 5.99
CA TYR A 161 -8.95 20.90 5.90
C TYR A 161 -7.76 21.75 6.36
N GLU A 162 -7.64 22.98 5.87
CA GLU A 162 -6.56 23.91 6.23
C GLU A 162 -6.56 24.22 7.73
N ALA A 163 -7.72 24.52 8.33
CA ALA A 163 -7.78 24.89 9.73
C ALA A 163 -7.43 23.70 10.66
N LEU A 164 -7.91 22.50 10.32
CA LEU A 164 -7.64 21.31 11.13
C LEU A 164 -6.18 20.87 11.01
N THR A 165 -5.65 20.80 9.79
CA THR A 165 -4.26 20.40 9.55
C THR A 165 -3.26 21.41 10.08
N ALA A 166 -3.50 22.72 9.94
CA ALA A 166 -2.65 23.74 10.53
C ALA A 166 -2.58 23.63 12.06
N LYS A 167 -3.71 23.31 12.71
CA LYS A 167 -3.74 23.07 14.16
C LYS A 167 -2.90 21.84 14.55
N LEU A 168 -2.96 20.76 13.77
CA LEU A 168 -2.16 19.56 13.99
C LEU A 168 -0.67 19.84 13.74
N ILE A 169 -0.31 20.52 12.65
CA ILE A 169 1.08 20.89 12.36
C ILE A 169 1.67 21.74 13.50
N ASN A 170 0.95 22.75 13.97
CA ASN A 170 1.36 23.56 15.12
C ASN A 170 1.50 22.76 16.42
N GLY A 171 0.81 21.62 16.52
CA GLY A 171 0.92 20.67 17.62
C GLY A 171 2.09 19.68 17.51
N GLY A 172 2.92 19.77 16.46
CA GLY A 172 4.05 18.89 16.23
C GLY A 172 3.74 17.65 15.39
N TYR A 173 2.64 17.65 14.64
CA TYR A 173 2.26 16.57 13.74
C TYR A 173 2.75 16.86 12.32
N HIS A 174 3.00 15.81 11.56
CA HIS A 174 3.36 15.85 10.14
C HIS A 174 2.45 14.95 9.34
N TYR A 175 2.45 15.14 8.02
CA TYR A 175 1.69 14.27 7.13
C TYR A 175 2.45 12.98 6.88
N ASP A 176 1.77 11.84 6.99
CA ASP A 176 2.31 10.55 6.62
C ASP A 176 1.94 10.25 5.17
N TRP A 177 0.64 10.09 4.91
CA TRP A 177 0.13 9.73 3.59
C TRP A 177 -1.26 10.30 3.38
N GLN A 178 -1.68 10.33 2.11
CA GLN A 178 -3.00 10.72 1.69
C GLN A 178 -3.45 9.86 0.52
N GLY A 179 -4.75 9.60 0.42
CA GLY A 179 -5.33 8.88 -0.69
C GLY A 179 -6.83 9.14 -0.82
N GLN A 180 -7.42 8.76 -1.96
CA GLN A 180 -8.84 8.99 -2.24
C GLN A 180 -9.63 7.69 -2.17
N LEU A 181 -10.78 7.74 -1.51
CA LEU A 181 -11.76 6.66 -1.50
C LEU A 181 -12.56 6.64 -2.81
N ALA A 182 -13.27 5.53 -3.05
CA ALA A 182 -14.12 5.37 -4.24
C ALA A 182 -15.25 6.41 -4.33
N ASP A 183 -15.70 6.94 -3.18
CA ASP A 183 -16.71 8.00 -3.12
C ASP A 183 -16.14 9.41 -3.35
N GLY A 184 -14.85 9.50 -3.66
CA GLY A 184 -14.16 10.74 -3.96
C GLY A 184 -13.72 11.53 -2.72
N LYS A 185 -13.91 11.03 -1.50
CA LYS A 185 -13.36 11.67 -0.29
C LYS A 185 -11.86 11.41 -0.17
N THR A 186 -11.17 12.36 0.43
CA THR A 186 -9.74 12.24 0.70
C THR A 186 -9.50 11.84 2.15
N VAL A 187 -8.73 10.78 2.34
CA VAL A 187 -8.24 10.34 3.65
C VAL A 187 -6.79 10.76 3.81
N THR A 188 -6.46 11.38 4.94
CA THR A 188 -5.11 11.85 5.28
C THR A 188 -4.69 11.26 6.62
N MET A 189 -3.54 10.61 6.67
CA MET A 189 -2.91 10.21 7.92
C MET A 189 -1.89 11.27 8.34
N MET A 190 -1.99 11.70 9.60
CA MET A 190 -1.01 12.57 10.22
C MET A 190 -0.57 11.99 11.55
N SER A 191 0.72 12.02 11.82
CA SER A 191 1.27 11.53 13.08
C SER A 191 2.34 12.45 13.65
N GLY A 192 2.60 12.30 14.93
CA GLY A 192 3.51 13.17 15.68
C GLY A 192 3.19 13.15 17.17
N ALA A 193 4.13 13.61 17.99
CA ALA A 193 3.97 13.69 19.44
C ALA A 193 3.48 12.36 20.09
N GLY A 194 3.86 11.22 19.50
CA GLY A 194 3.44 9.89 19.98
C GLY A 194 1.95 9.58 19.79
N GLN A 195 1.27 10.23 18.85
CA GLN A 195 -0.11 9.97 18.45
C GLN A 195 -0.27 10.07 16.93
N SER A 196 -1.39 9.56 16.43
CA SER A 196 -1.78 9.69 15.02
C SER A 196 -3.26 9.99 14.87
N PHE A 197 -3.61 10.62 13.76
CA PHE A 197 -4.95 10.98 13.37
C PHE A 197 -5.19 10.61 11.92
N GLN A 198 -6.32 9.93 11.69
CA GLN A 198 -6.87 9.75 10.35
C GLN A 198 -7.94 10.82 10.14
N LEU A 199 -7.74 11.62 9.11
CA LEU A 199 -8.65 12.70 8.72
C LEU A 199 -9.41 12.26 7.48
N MET A 200 -10.70 12.55 7.42
CA MET A 200 -11.52 12.36 6.22
C MET A 200 -12.05 13.71 5.76
N THR A 201 -11.86 14.02 4.48
CA THR A 201 -12.23 15.29 3.87
C THR A 201 -13.18 15.09 2.70
N ASP A 202 -14.28 15.84 2.69
CA ASP A 202 -15.12 15.97 1.52
C ASP A 202 -14.48 16.95 0.53
N ASN A 203 -14.09 16.44 -0.64
CA ASN A 203 -13.36 17.22 -1.64
C ASN A 203 -14.20 18.31 -2.30
N SER A 204 -15.53 18.28 -2.18
CA SER A 204 -16.42 19.28 -2.78
C SER A 204 -16.62 20.51 -1.89
N THR A 205 -16.45 20.36 -0.58
CA THR A 205 -16.66 21.42 0.41
C THR A 205 -15.41 21.79 1.19
N GLY A 206 -14.41 20.90 1.22
CA GLY A 206 -13.23 21.02 2.08
C GLY A 206 -13.54 20.76 3.56
N ALA A 207 -14.74 20.27 3.90
CA ALA A 207 -15.10 19.88 5.25
C ALA A 207 -14.31 18.65 5.66
N THR A 208 -13.67 18.71 6.83
CA THR A 208 -12.78 17.67 7.34
C THR A 208 -13.14 17.30 8.76
N ILE A 209 -13.13 15.99 9.02
CA ILE A 209 -13.36 15.38 10.33
C ILE A 209 -12.22 14.43 10.71
N ILE A 210 -12.19 14.00 11.97
CA ILE A 210 -11.30 12.95 12.46
C ILE A 210 -12.07 11.63 12.54
N THR A 211 -11.61 10.61 11.81
CA THR A 211 -12.23 9.27 11.74
C THR A 211 -11.46 8.22 12.54
N GLY A 212 -10.18 8.44 12.82
CA GLY A 212 -9.34 7.52 13.59
C GLY A 212 -8.35 8.25 14.51
N ILE A 213 -8.06 7.63 15.65
CA ILE A 213 -7.00 8.08 16.59
C ILE A 213 -6.15 6.86 16.94
N GLY A 214 -4.83 6.99 16.77
CA GLY A 214 -3.86 5.97 17.13
C GLY A 214 -2.90 6.43 18.23
N LYS A 215 -2.34 5.46 18.96
CA LYS A 215 -1.22 5.70 19.89
C LYS A 215 0.08 5.38 19.16
N GLY A 216 1.05 6.28 19.26
CA GLY A 216 2.30 6.21 18.50
C GLY A 216 2.18 6.88 17.14
N GLU A 217 3.25 6.83 16.37
CA GLU A 217 3.32 7.42 15.04
C GLU A 217 3.23 6.35 13.96
N PHE A 218 2.90 6.76 12.73
CA PHE A 218 2.82 5.83 11.61
C PHE A 218 4.23 5.31 11.29
N GLY A 219 4.39 3.99 11.26
CA GLY A 219 5.68 3.36 11.01
C GLY A 219 5.82 2.96 9.54
N TYR A 220 6.78 3.54 8.84
CA TYR A 220 7.20 3.05 7.52
C TYR A 220 8.10 1.82 7.66
N TYR A 221 7.72 0.70 7.06
CA TYR A 221 8.60 -0.47 6.91
C TYR A 221 9.49 -0.35 5.68
N LYS A 222 8.94 0.30 4.65
CA LYS A 222 9.61 0.70 3.44
C LYS A 222 9.06 2.07 3.08
N THR A 223 9.84 3.12 3.24
CA THR A 223 9.50 4.38 2.59
C THR A 223 9.45 4.08 1.11
N PRO A 224 8.37 4.39 0.37
CA PRO A 224 8.33 4.16 -1.06
C PRO A 224 9.47 4.96 -1.70
N ASP A 225 10.56 4.26 -2.03
CA ASP A 225 11.78 4.85 -2.59
C ASP A 225 11.43 5.46 -3.95
N GLN A 226 11.56 6.79 -4.03
CA GLN A 226 11.23 7.56 -5.22
C GLN A 226 12.19 7.35 -6.41
N ASP A 227 13.20 6.47 -6.29
CA ASP A 227 14.27 6.35 -7.29
C ASP A 227 14.47 4.95 -7.91
N ASN A 228 13.63 3.95 -7.62
CA ASN A 228 13.85 2.61 -8.19
C ASN A 228 13.22 2.34 -9.56
N LYS A 229 13.75 3.06 -10.56
CA LYS A 229 14.28 2.35 -11.72
C LYS A 229 15.54 1.60 -11.26
N SER A 230 15.39 0.32 -10.95
CA SER A 230 16.50 -0.63 -10.73
C SER A 230 17.43 -0.34 -9.54
N SER A 231 17.17 -0.97 -8.41
CA SER A 231 18.22 -1.48 -7.54
C SER A 231 17.70 -2.64 -6.70
N THR A 232 18.48 -3.70 -6.72
CA THR A 232 18.26 -4.98 -6.04
C THR A 232 18.06 -4.81 -4.53
N PRO A 233 17.09 -5.52 -3.91
CA PRO A 233 16.86 -5.43 -2.48
C PRO A 233 17.98 -6.13 -1.69
N ASN A 234 18.64 -5.37 -0.81
CA ASN A 234 19.47 -5.92 0.26
C ASN A 234 18.56 -6.37 1.41
N TYR A 235 18.39 -7.69 1.53
CA TYR A 235 17.68 -8.30 2.64
C TYR A 235 18.54 -8.28 3.91
N THR A 236 18.25 -7.33 4.81
CA THR A 236 18.49 -7.51 6.25
C THR A 236 17.35 -6.84 7.01
N ALA A 237 16.21 -7.55 7.14
CA ALA A 237 15.17 -7.21 8.09
C ALA A 237 15.10 -8.30 9.16
N SER A 238 15.55 -7.93 10.35
CA SER A 238 15.37 -8.68 11.59
C SER A 238 13.87 -8.82 11.88
N LEU A 239 13.38 -10.04 11.79
CA LEU A 239 12.03 -10.45 12.19
C LEU A 239 11.83 -10.27 13.70
N ALA A 240 10.84 -9.45 14.06
CA ALA A 240 10.02 -9.66 15.26
C ALA A 240 8.72 -8.84 15.11
N ARG A 241 7.65 -9.49 14.61
CA ARG A 241 6.28 -9.04 14.92
C ARG A 241 6.02 -9.38 16.39
N PRO A 242 5.49 -8.47 17.22
CA PRO A 242 5.04 -8.84 18.56
C PRO A 242 3.85 -9.80 18.45
N ASN A 243 3.95 -10.92 19.18
CA ASN A 243 2.87 -11.90 19.35
C ASN A 243 1.66 -11.30 20.06
#